data_AF-A0A918K5H3-F1
#
_entry.id   AF-A0A918K5H3-F1
#
_cell.length_a   1.000
_cell.length_b   1.000
_cell.length_c   1.000
_cell.angle_alpha   90.00
_cell.angle_beta   90.00
_cell.angle_gamma   90.00
#
_symmetry.space_group_name_H-M   'P 1'
#
loop_
_entity.id
_entity.type
_entity.pdbx_description
1 polymer ?
#
loop_
_entity_poly.entity_id
_entity_poly.type
_entity_poly.pdbx_seq_one_letter_code
_entity_poly.pdbx_strand_id
1 'polypeptide(L)'
;MADEKEHWNAVLAEILLSKKVGVTHIRLVGDLISAQAQLSMGMQGRAGLSLAERADIAEELLMLEDAYRTAWQAVVAATDIDQRVAELHRLTTALSDAVEGVTVVARRYGIRSEPRRLDGER
;
A
#
# COMPACT_ATOMS: atom_id res chain seq x y z
N MET A 1 21.36 15.87 -3.19
CA MET A 1 20.90 14.50 -2.92
C MET A 1 20.74 14.17 -1.43
N ALA A 2 21.27 14.96 -0.48
CA ALA A 2 21.00 14.79 0.94
C ALA A 2 19.68 15.46 1.39
N ASP A 3 19.39 16.68 0.88
CA ASP A 3 18.18 17.45 1.21
C ASP A 3 16.86 16.73 0.98
N GLU A 4 16.71 16.03 -0.14
CA GLU A 4 15.47 15.30 -0.43
C GLU A 4 15.25 14.18 0.59
N LYS A 5 16.28 13.38 0.90
CA LYS A 5 16.19 12.30 1.90
C LYS A 5 15.87 12.83 3.30
N GLU A 6 16.43 13.97 3.66
CA GLU A 6 16.15 14.63 4.94
C GLU A 6 14.71 15.14 5.01
N HIS A 7 14.17 15.65 3.89
CA HIS A 7 12.78 16.08 3.75
C HIS A 7 11.77 14.92 3.86
N TRP A 8 12.00 13.78 3.19
CA TRP A 8 11.11 12.62 3.30
C TRP A 8 11.05 12.05 4.72
N ASN A 9 12.17 12.06 5.45
CA ASN A 9 12.25 11.60 6.83
C ASN A 9 11.46 12.51 7.80
N ALA A 10 11.45 13.83 7.56
CA ALA A 10 10.69 14.79 8.37
C ALA A 10 9.17 14.63 8.16
N VAL A 11 8.72 14.45 6.92
CA VAL A 11 7.31 14.18 6.61
C VAL A 11 6.87 12.84 7.22
N LEU A 12 7.69 11.79 7.12
CA LEU A 12 7.40 10.51 7.75
C LEU A 12 7.30 10.65 9.28
N ALA A 13 8.18 11.43 9.90
CA ALA A 13 8.11 11.70 11.34
C ALA A 13 6.82 12.44 11.74
N GLU A 14 6.35 13.42 10.98
CA GLU A 14 5.08 14.11 11.22
C GLU A 14 3.86 13.17 11.09
N ILE A 15 3.90 12.26 10.12
CA ILE A 15 2.87 11.22 9.94
C ILE A 15 2.83 10.29 11.16
N LEU A 16 3.99 9.88 11.65
CA LEU A 16 4.14 9.03 12.84
C LEU A 16 3.75 9.77 14.14
N LEU A 17 3.96 11.08 14.21
CA LEU A 17 3.62 11.91 15.37
C LEU A 17 2.10 12.09 15.54
N SER A 18 1.32 12.04 14.45
CA SER A 18 -0.13 11.83 14.54
C SER A 18 -0.41 10.37 14.89
N LYS A 19 -0.45 10.03 16.19
CA LYS A 19 -0.64 8.66 16.71
C LYS A 19 -1.71 7.85 15.99
N LYS A 20 -2.81 8.48 15.56
CA LYS A 20 -3.93 7.79 14.89
C LYS A 20 -3.67 7.54 13.41
N VAL A 21 -3.09 8.51 12.70
CA VAL A 21 -2.82 8.41 11.26
C VAL A 21 -1.57 7.57 11.00
N GLY A 22 -0.49 7.80 11.75
CA GLY A 22 0.76 7.06 11.61
C GLY A 22 0.63 5.56 11.88
N VAL A 23 -0.09 5.18 12.93
CA VAL A 23 -0.35 3.75 13.24
C VAL A 23 -1.18 3.09 12.15
N THR A 24 -2.21 3.78 11.64
CA THR A 24 -3.04 3.28 10.53
C THR A 24 -2.21 3.13 9.26
N HIS A 25 -1.35 4.09 8.95
CA HIS A 25 -0.48 4.05 7.78
C HIS A 25 0.54 2.90 7.85
N ILE A 26 1.24 2.73 8.98
CA ILE A 26 2.16 1.59 9.20
C ILE A 26 1.43 0.27 9.01
N ARG A 27 0.24 0.13 9.61
CA ARG A 27 -0.57 -1.07 9.50
C ARG A 27 -0.91 -1.39 8.05
N LEU A 28 -1.41 -0.41 7.30
CA LEU A 28 -1.80 -0.61 5.90
C LEU A 28 -0.60 -0.93 5.00
N VAL A 29 0.56 -0.31 5.23
CA VAL A 29 1.80 -0.67 4.52
C VAL A 29 2.19 -2.11 4.81
N GLY A 30 2.10 -2.54 6.07
CA GLY A 30 2.36 -3.92 6.45
C GLY A 30 1.36 -4.92 5.84
N ASP A 31 0.08 -4.57 5.82
CA ASP A 31 -0.96 -5.37 5.16
C ASP A 31 -0.72 -5.49 3.64
N LEU A 32 -0.26 -4.41 2.99
CA LEU A 32 0.07 -4.39 1.57
C LEU A 32 1.26 -5.31 1.25
N ILE A 33 2.35 -5.20 2.02
CA ILE A 33 3.52 -6.08 1.89
C ILE A 33 3.11 -7.55 2.06
N SER A 34 2.28 -7.85 3.06
CA SER A 34 1.77 -9.20 3.32
C SER A 34 0.93 -9.72 2.14
N ALA A 35 0.01 -8.92 1.63
CA ALA A 35 -0.84 -9.28 0.50
C ALA A 35 -0.03 -9.52 -0.79
N GLN A 36 0.94 -8.65 -1.09
CA GLN A 36 1.84 -8.82 -2.23
C GLN A 36 2.74 -10.05 -2.11
N ALA A 37 3.24 -10.36 -0.91
CA ALA A 37 4.02 -11.56 -0.68
C ALA A 37 3.17 -12.83 -0.89
N GLN A 38 1.94 -12.87 -0.38
CA GLN A 38 1.00 -13.98 -0.59
C GLN A 38 0.67 -14.17 -2.07
N LEU A 39 0.43 -13.08 -2.79
CA LEU A 39 0.19 -13.09 -4.24
C LEU A 39 1.41 -13.65 -4.99
N SER A 40 2.61 -13.15 -4.69
CA SER A 40 3.86 -13.59 -5.31
C SER A 40 4.13 -15.07 -5.07
N MET A 41 3.96 -15.55 -3.83
CA MET A 41 4.08 -16.97 -3.49
C MET A 41 3.03 -17.81 -4.22
N GLY A 42 1.78 -17.33 -4.32
CA GLY A 42 0.72 -17.98 -5.08
C GLY A 42 1.02 -18.11 -6.58
N MET A 43 1.63 -17.08 -7.17
CA MET A 43 2.05 -17.08 -8.58
C MET A 43 3.22 -18.02 -8.86
N GLN A 44 4.13 -18.21 -7.89
CA GLN A 44 5.27 -19.13 -8.02
C GLN A 44 4.89 -20.58 -7.75
N GLY A 45 4.03 -20.83 -6.76
CA GLY A 45 3.66 -22.19 -6.33
C GLY A 45 2.61 -22.86 -7.23
N ARG A 46 1.81 -22.08 -7.98
CA ARG A 46 0.77 -22.63 -8.86
C ARG A 46 1.36 -22.87 -10.25
N ALA A 47 1.56 -24.14 -10.61
CA ALA A 47 1.91 -24.58 -11.97
C ALA A 47 0.82 -24.29 -13.04
N GLY A 48 -0.09 -23.34 -12.80
CA GLY A 48 -1.32 -23.15 -13.57
C GLY A 48 -1.68 -21.72 -13.95
N LEU A 49 -0.93 -20.69 -13.53
CA LEU A 49 -1.13 -19.34 -14.08
C LEU A 49 -0.32 -19.17 -15.37
N SER A 50 -1.04 -18.94 -16.46
CA SER A 50 -0.51 -18.57 -17.76
C SER A 50 0.25 -17.23 -17.70
N LEU A 51 1.06 -16.96 -18.73
CA LEU A 51 1.74 -15.68 -18.86
C LEU A 51 0.77 -14.50 -18.98
N ALA A 52 -0.39 -14.71 -19.62
CA ALA A 52 -1.43 -13.69 -19.75
C ALA A 52 -2.00 -13.31 -18.38
N GLU A 53 -2.39 -14.30 -17.56
CA GLU A 53 -2.91 -14.04 -16.22
C GLU A 53 -1.86 -13.35 -15.32
N ARG A 54 -0.58 -13.68 -15.48
CA ARG A 54 0.51 -12.99 -14.75
C ARG A 54 0.68 -11.54 -15.21
N ALA A 55 0.50 -11.26 -16.50
CA ALA A 55 0.55 -9.92 -17.05
C ALA A 55 -0.63 -9.08 -16.55
N ASP A 56 -1.83 -9.63 -16.55
CA ASP A 56 -3.05 -8.98 -16.03
C ASP A 56 -2.88 -8.64 -14.54
N ILE A 57 -2.35 -9.58 -13.73
CA ILE A 57 -2.02 -9.32 -12.33
C ILE A 57 -1.03 -8.15 -12.21
N ALA A 58 0.04 -8.13 -13.01
CA ALA A 58 1.05 -7.10 -12.94
C ALA A 58 0.50 -5.71 -13.32
N GLU A 59 -0.39 -5.64 -14.32
CA GLU A 59 -1.06 -4.40 -14.72
C GLU A 59 -1.98 -3.87 -13.62
N GLU A 60 -2.78 -4.74 -12.99
CA GLU A 60 -3.62 -4.35 -11.86
C GLU A 60 -2.80 -3.85 -10.66
N LEU A 61 -1.67 -4.50 -10.36
CA LEU A 61 -0.76 -4.04 -9.29
C LEU A 61 -0.12 -2.69 -9.61
N LEU A 62 0.25 -2.46 -10.87
CA LEU A 62 0.86 -1.20 -11.31
C LEU A 62 -0.10 -0.03 -11.09
N MET A 63 -1.39 -0.19 -11.42
CA MET A 63 -2.40 0.83 -11.18
C MET A 63 -2.55 1.19 -9.69
N LEU A 64 -2.47 0.19 -8.80
CA LEU A 64 -2.52 0.41 -7.35
C LEU A 64 -1.27 1.14 -6.83
N GLU A 65 -0.09 0.81 -7.39
CA GLU A 65 1.16 1.49 -7.05
C GLU A 65 1.13 2.97 -7.50
N ASP A 66 0.65 3.24 -8.71
CA ASP A 66 0.53 4.61 -9.22
C ASP A 66 -0.46 5.45 -8.41
N ALA A 67 -1.58 4.86 -7.97
CA ALA A 67 -2.53 5.52 -7.08
C ALA A 67 -1.89 5.89 -5.73
N TYR A 68 -1.14 4.95 -5.12
CA TYR A 68 -0.39 5.21 -3.89
C TYR A 68 0.66 6.31 -4.08
N ARG A 69 1.44 6.25 -5.16
CA ARG A 69 2.49 7.22 -5.46
C ARG A 69 1.92 8.63 -5.64
N THR A 70 0.80 8.73 -6.34
CA THR A 70 0.07 10.00 -6.54
C THR A 70 -0.40 10.57 -5.21
N ALA A 71 -1.00 9.75 -4.35
CA ALA A 71 -1.46 10.18 -3.03
C ALA A 71 -0.29 10.62 -2.13
N TRP A 72 0.85 9.93 -2.22
CA TRP A 72 2.06 10.30 -1.48
C TRP A 72 2.64 11.63 -1.94
N GLN A 73 2.70 11.86 -3.26
CA GLN A 73 3.14 13.13 -3.82
C GLN A 73 2.25 14.30 -3.38
N ALA A 74 0.94 14.09 -3.27
CA ALA A 74 0.02 15.11 -2.77
C ALA A 74 0.30 15.50 -1.31
N VAL A 75 0.62 14.53 -0.45
CA VAL A 75 1.02 14.78 0.94
C VAL A 75 2.29 15.62 1.02
N VAL A 76 3.27 15.34 0.16
CA VAL A 76 4.54 16.09 0.14
C VAL A 76 4.40 17.48 -0.48
N ALA A 77 3.52 17.63 -1.46
CA ALA A 77 3.21 18.92 -2.05
C ALA A 77 2.40 19.85 -1.13
N ALA A 78 1.78 19.32 -0.05
CA ALA A 78 0.98 20.09 0.87
C ALA A 78 1.83 21.13 1.64
N THR A 79 1.41 22.39 1.58
CA THR A 79 2.17 23.53 2.11
C THR A 79 1.82 23.91 3.54
N ASP A 80 0.66 23.49 4.04
CA ASP A 80 0.20 23.74 5.40
C ASP A 80 -0.36 22.47 6.07
N ILE A 81 -0.58 22.56 7.38
CA ILE A 81 -0.95 21.41 8.22
C ILE A 81 -2.35 20.88 7.92
N ASP A 82 -3.32 21.76 7.62
CA ASP A 82 -4.71 21.35 7.37
C ASP A 82 -4.81 20.62 6.02
N GLN A 83 -4.12 21.15 5.01
CA GLN A 83 -3.97 20.49 3.72
C GLN A 83 -3.25 19.15 3.88
N ARG A 84 -2.15 19.10 4.64
CA ARG A 84 -1.39 17.86 4.86
C ARG A 84 -2.23 16.81 5.57
N VAL A 85 -3.03 17.17 6.56
CA VAL A 85 -3.97 16.24 7.23
C VAL A 85 -5.00 15.68 6.25
N ALA A 86 -5.58 16.51 5.38
CA ALA A 86 -6.52 16.06 4.37
C ALA A 86 -5.87 15.09 3.36
N GLU A 87 -4.67 15.41 2.87
CA GLU A 87 -3.94 14.52 1.94
C GLU A 87 -3.52 13.20 2.62
N LEU A 88 -3.19 13.23 3.93
CA LEU A 88 -2.89 12.01 4.68
C LEU A 88 -4.09 11.07 4.82
N HIS A 89 -5.30 11.63 4.95
CA HIS A 89 -6.52 10.83 4.90
C HIS A 89 -6.74 10.20 3.53
N ARG A 90 -6.46 10.93 2.44
CA ARG A 90 -6.53 10.38 1.08
C ARG A 90 -5.49 9.28 0.86
N LEU A 91 -4.26 9.47 1.33
CA LEU A 91 -3.22 8.45 1.30
C LEU A 91 -3.61 7.19 2.07
N THR A 92 -4.25 7.36 3.24
CA THR A 92 -4.78 6.24 4.02
C THR A 92 -5.86 5.47 3.25
N THR A 93 -6.72 6.19 2.55
CA THR A 93 -7.77 5.60 1.70
C THR A 93 -7.14 4.84 0.52
N ALA A 94 -6.22 5.46 -0.21
CA ALA A 94 -5.51 4.84 -1.32
C ALA A 94 -4.75 3.56 -0.91
N LEU A 95 -4.14 3.55 0.28
CA LEU A 95 -3.52 2.35 0.82
C LEU A 95 -4.53 1.26 1.19
N SER A 96 -5.67 1.63 1.77
CA SER A 96 -6.75 0.66 2.09
C SER A 96 -7.27 0.02 0.81
N ASP A 97 -7.53 0.84 -0.21
CA ASP A 97 -7.98 0.40 -1.53
C ASP A 97 -6.93 -0.47 -2.21
N ALA A 98 -5.64 -0.17 -2.05
CA ALA A 98 -4.55 -1.00 -2.56
C ALA A 98 -4.51 -2.38 -1.88
N VAL A 99 -4.62 -2.43 -0.55
CA VAL A 99 -4.68 -3.71 0.19
C VAL A 99 -5.87 -4.56 -0.26
N GLU A 100 -7.05 -3.94 -0.38
CA GLU A 100 -8.25 -4.61 -0.86
C GLU A 100 -8.09 -5.08 -2.31
N GLY A 101 -7.58 -4.22 -3.19
CA GLY A 101 -7.32 -4.52 -4.59
C GLY A 101 -6.40 -5.72 -4.78
N VAL A 102 -5.27 -5.75 -4.08
CA VAL A 102 -4.34 -6.91 -4.11
C VAL A 102 -5.04 -8.19 -3.64
N THR A 103 -5.87 -8.09 -2.59
CA THR A 103 -6.62 -9.23 -2.06
C THR A 103 -7.67 -9.74 -3.07
N VAL A 104 -8.37 -8.82 -3.75
CA VAL A 104 -9.37 -9.13 -4.78
C VAL A 104 -8.70 -9.80 -5.99
N VAL A 105 -7.57 -9.27 -6.46
CA VAL A 105 -6.76 -9.87 -7.52
C VAL A 105 -6.35 -11.28 -7.13
N ALA A 106 -5.77 -11.47 -5.93
CA ALA A 106 -5.37 -12.79 -5.45
C ALA A 106 -6.55 -13.78 -5.45
N ARG A 107 -7.72 -13.38 -4.95
CA ARG A 107 -8.93 -14.22 -4.92
C ARG A 107 -9.43 -14.58 -6.31
N ARG A 108 -9.42 -13.63 -7.26
CA ARG A 108 -9.82 -13.86 -8.66
C ARG A 108 -9.03 -14.99 -9.30
N TYR A 109 -7.73 -15.07 -9.01
CA TYR A 109 -6.83 -16.11 -9.49
C TYR A 109 -6.73 -17.32 -8.54
N GLY A 110 -7.66 -17.44 -7.59
CA GLY A 110 -7.76 -18.53 -6.63
C GLY A 110 -6.57 -18.64 -5.67
N ILE A 111 -5.75 -17.60 -5.53
CA ILE A 111 -4.65 -17.52 -4.59
C ILE A 111 -5.27 -17.15 -3.23
N ARG A 112 -5.01 -17.97 -2.20
CA ARG A 112 -5.44 -17.62 -0.85
C ARG A 112 -4.67 -16.39 -0.40
N SER A 113 -5.39 -15.29 -0.27
CA SER A 113 -4.92 -14.09 0.40
C SER A 113 -5.81 -13.81 1.60
N GLU A 114 -5.18 -13.76 2.77
CA GLU A 114 -5.80 -13.30 4.01
C GLU A 114 -5.01 -12.09 4.49
N PRO A 115 -5.67 -10.94 4.73
CA PRO A 115 -5.01 -9.80 5.34
C PRO A 115 -4.51 -10.24 6.72
N ARG A 116 -3.21 -10.45 6.81
CA ARG A 116 -2.55 -10.88 8.05
C ARG A 116 -2.42 -9.64 8.93
N ARG A 117 -3.51 -9.35 9.65
CA ARG A 117 -3.61 -8.31 10.66
C ARG A 117 -2.38 -8.34 11.56
N LEU A 118 -1.47 -7.37 11.38
CA LEU A 118 -0.25 -7.23 12.19
C LEU A 118 -0.53 -6.82 13.64
N ASP A 119 -1.79 -6.59 13.98
CA ASP A 119 -2.33 -6.32 15.31
C ASP A 119 -2.31 -7.53 16.26
N GLY A 120 -1.94 -8.73 15.78
CA GLY A 120 -1.58 -9.84 16.67
C GLY A 120 -2.73 -10.51 17.43
N GLU A 121 -3.99 -10.26 17.08
CA GLU A 121 -5.11 -10.99 17.67
C GLU A 121 -5.49 -12.20 16.80
N ARG A 122 -5.38 -13.39 17.41
CA ARG A 122 -5.92 -14.67 16.95
C ARG A 122 -7.36 -14.82 17.43
#